data_AF-A0A424Z4E3-F1
#
_entry.id   AF-A0A424Z4E3-F1
#
_cell.length_a   1.000
_cell.length_b   1.000
_cell.length_c   1.000
_cell.angle_alpha   90.00
_cell.angle_beta   90.00
_cell.angle_gamma   90.00
#
_symmetry.space_group_name_H-M   'P 1'
#
loop_
_entity.id
_entity.type
_entity.pdbx_description
1 polymer ?
#
loop_
_entity_poly.entity_id
_entity_poly.type
_entity_poly.pdbx_seq_one_letter_code
_entity_poly.pdbx_strand_id
1 'polypeptide(L)'
;MASEISKKKLEHDRLAKQNLLKVTESLYDQFKEGIIPNIVMPSRTKKNIEYNDESDVWVYGGRESERSSKTVKGAFQLLKTTHTIDFLLSNHLSQNRGSTLRELYYI
;
A
#
# COMPACT_ATOMS: atom_id res chain seq x y z
N MET A 1 -26.92 14.49 -0.61
CA MET A 1 -26.48 13.20 -0.04
C MET A 1 -25.84 12.28 -1.07
N ALA A 2 -26.54 11.77 -2.09
CA ALA A 2 -25.93 10.87 -3.10
C ALA A 2 -24.79 11.52 -3.92
N SER A 3 -24.93 12.80 -4.30
CA SER A 3 -23.88 13.57 -4.98
C SER A 3 -22.66 13.82 -4.10
N GLU A 4 -22.83 13.90 -2.79
CA GLU A 4 -21.78 14.15 -1.82
C GLU A 4 -20.97 12.88 -1.51
N ILE A 5 -21.65 11.73 -1.43
CA ILE A 5 -21.01 10.41 -1.34
C ILE A 5 -20.16 10.13 -2.59
N SER A 6 -20.68 10.47 -3.77
CA SER A 6 -19.95 10.31 -5.04
C SER A 6 -18.68 11.18 -5.08
N LYS A 7 -18.74 12.43 -4.60
CA LYS A 7 -17.57 13.32 -4.49
C LYS A 7 -16.51 12.77 -3.52
N LYS A 8 -16.92 12.30 -2.34
CA LYS A 8 -15.99 11.70 -1.37
C LYS A 8 -15.28 10.46 -1.93
N LYS A 9 -16.01 9.59 -2.64
CA LYS A 9 -15.42 8.43 -3.30
C LYS A 9 -14.36 8.83 -4.33
N LEU A 10 -14.66 9.83 -5.18
CA LEU A 10 -13.71 10.30 -6.19
C LEU A 10 -12.41 10.82 -5.55
N GLU A 11 -12.52 11.58 -4.46
CA GLU A 11 -11.34 12.06 -3.71
C GLU A 11 -10.54 10.90 -3.11
N HIS A 12 -11.21 9.91 -2.52
CA HIS A 12 -10.53 8.72 -1.99
C HIS A 12 -9.83 7.91 -3.08
N ASP A 13 -10.48 7.71 -4.23
CA ASP A 13 -9.90 7.00 -5.37
C ASP A 13 -8.66 7.74 -5.91
N ARG A 14 -8.72 9.08 -5.97
CA ARG A 14 -7.60 9.94 -6.36
C ARG A 14 -6.44 9.83 -5.37
N LEU A 15 -6.72 9.90 -4.07
CA LEU A 15 -5.72 9.75 -3.02
C LEU A 15 -5.07 8.36 -3.04
N ALA A 16 -5.87 7.31 -3.21
CA ALA A 16 -5.39 5.94 -3.31
C ALA A 16 -4.46 5.78 -4.51
N LYS A 17 -4.86 6.27 -5.70
CA LYS A 17 -4.02 6.27 -6.89
C LYS A 17 -2.67 6.97 -6.66
N GLN A 18 -2.70 8.16 -6.06
CA GLN A 18 -1.47 8.92 -5.79
C GLN A 18 -0.54 8.17 -4.83
N ASN A 19 -1.07 7.60 -3.75
CA ASN A 19 -0.26 6.87 -2.77
C ASN A 19 0.33 5.59 -3.35
N LEU A 20 -0.43 4.86 -4.16
CA LEU A 20 0.04 3.65 -4.85
C LEU A 20 1.18 3.98 -5.83
N LEU A 21 1.03 5.06 -6.61
CA LEU A 21 2.07 5.50 -7.55
C LEU A 21 3.35 5.94 -6.83
N LYS A 22 3.25 6.65 -5.70
CA LYS A 22 4.42 7.04 -4.90
C LYS A 22 5.27 5.85 -4.47
N VAL A 23 4.64 4.72 -4.11
CA VAL A 23 5.36 3.49 -3.76
C VAL A 23 6.15 2.97 -4.97
N THR A 24 5.51 2.92 -6.14
CA THR A 24 6.18 2.45 -7.37
C THR A 24 7.27 3.40 -7.86
N GLU A 25 7.05 4.71 -7.76
CA GLU A 25 8.05 5.74 -8.11
C GLU A 25 9.28 5.63 -7.20
N SER A 26 9.08 5.51 -5.89
CA SER A 26 10.18 5.33 -4.94
C SER A 26 11.02 4.09 -5.23
N LEU A 27 10.39 2.96 -5.58
CA LEU A 27 11.11 1.75 -5.99
C LEU A 27 11.89 1.98 -7.30
N TYR A 28 11.28 2.67 -8.26
CA TYR A 28 11.88 2.95 -9.56
C TYR A 28 13.09 3.89 -9.45
N ASP A 29 13.02 4.91 -8.58
CA ASP A 29 14.13 5.81 -8.34
C ASP A 29 15.30 5.09 -7.64
N GLN A 30 15.01 4.22 -6.66
CA GLN A 30 16.04 3.35 -6.06
C GLN A 30 16.75 2.49 -7.11
N PHE A 31 16.01 1.93 -8.09
CA PHE A 31 16.63 1.19 -9.19
C PHE A 31 17.57 2.06 -10.04
N LYS A 32 17.17 3.29 -10.40
CA LYS A 32 18.02 4.21 -11.17
C LYS A 32 19.29 4.57 -10.43
N GLU A 33 19.20 4.72 -9.11
CA GLU A 33 20.31 5.08 -8.23
C GLU A 33 21.23 3.89 -7.93
N GLY A 34 20.90 2.67 -8.40
CA GLY A 34 21.66 1.46 -8.11
C GLY A 34 21.51 0.96 -6.67
N ILE A 35 20.50 1.45 -5.95
CA ILE A 35 20.16 1.03 -4.58
C ILE A 35 19.34 -0.25 -4.65
N ILE A 36 19.60 -1.19 -3.74
CA ILE A 36 18.76 -2.39 -3.61
C ILE A 36 17.35 -1.94 -3.19
N PRO A 37 16.31 -2.22 -4.00
CA PRO A 37 14.96 -1.77 -3.71
C PRO A 37 14.46 -2.23 -2.35
N ASN A 38 13.86 -1.28 -1.63
CA ASN A 38 13.24 -1.51 -0.35
C ASN A 38 12.01 -0.62 -0.14
N ILE A 39 11.13 -1.06 0.74
CA ILE A 39 9.97 -0.30 1.22
C ILE A 39 9.96 -0.36 2.74
N VAL A 40 9.75 0.79 3.38
CA VAL A 40 9.53 0.92 4.82
C VAL A 40 8.03 0.98 5.10
N MET A 41 7.54 0.17 6.03
CA MET A 41 6.14 0.17 6.44
C MET A 41 5.99 0.00 7.95
N PRO A 42 4.91 0.51 8.55
CA PRO A 42 4.61 0.28 9.96
C PRO A 42 4.61 -1.21 10.32
N SER A 43 5.28 -1.52 11.42
CA SER A 43 5.41 -2.89 11.90
C SER A 43 4.05 -3.40 12.38
N ARG A 44 3.62 -4.56 11.88
CA ARG A 44 2.36 -5.21 12.30
C ARG A 44 2.55 -6.13 13.52
N THR A 45 3.58 -5.90 14.32
CA THR A 45 3.85 -6.69 15.52
C THR A 45 3.01 -6.19 16.70
N LYS A 46 2.65 -7.08 17.64
CA LYS A 46 1.89 -6.69 18.84
C LYS A 46 2.59 -5.59 19.66
N LYS A 47 3.93 -5.56 19.62
CA LYS A 47 4.75 -4.56 20.32
C LYS A 47 4.71 -3.17 19.68
N ASN A 48 4.09 -3.02 18.51
CA ASN A 48 3.87 -1.73 17.85
C ASN A 48 2.42 -1.26 17.99
N ILE A 49 1.63 -1.83 18.91
CA ILE A 49 0.26 -1.39 19.16
C ILE A 49 0.29 -0.53 20.41
N GLU A 50 -0.11 0.73 20.26
CA GLU A 50 -0.06 1.76 21.31
C GLU A 50 -1.44 2.39 21.46
N TYR A 51 -1.80 2.75 22.69
CA TYR A 51 -3.05 3.46 22.96
C TYR A 51 -2.84 4.95 22.63
N ASN A 52 -3.75 5.51 21.84
CA ASN A 52 -3.73 6.92 21.49
C ASN A 52 -4.75 7.66 22.38
N ASP A 53 -4.25 8.46 23.33
CA ASP A 53 -5.06 9.21 24.30
C ASP A 53 -5.94 10.30 23.67
N GLU A 54 -5.59 10.79 22.47
CA GLU A 54 -6.38 11.85 21.80
C GLU A 54 -7.63 11.30 21.11
N SER A 55 -7.56 10.05 20.64
CA SER A 55 -8.61 9.41 19.85
C SER A 55 -9.29 8.24 20.57
N ASP A 56 -8.87 7.94 21.79
CA ASP A 56 -9.34 6.83 22.64
C ASP A 56 -9.30 5.45 21.96
N VAL A 57 -8.41 5.26 20.97
CA VAL A 57 -8.27 4.01 20.22
C VAL A 57 -6.83 3.49 20.17
N TRP A 58 -6.69 2.18 19.98
CA TRP A 58 -5.40 1.54 19.77
C TRP A 58 -4.96 1.69 18.31
N VAL A 59 -3.76 2.22 18.10
CA VAL A 59 -3.18 2.50 16.78
C VAL A 59 -1.83 1.80 16.63
N TYR A 60 -1.28 1.81 15.41
CA TYR A 60 0.13 1.51 15.22
C TYR A 60 0.97 2.64 15.81
N GLY A 61 1.96 2.28 16.65
CA GLY A 61 3.00 3.17 17.12
C GLY A 61 4.05 3.46 16.05
N GLY A 62 5.19 4.00 16.49
CA GLY A 62 6.25 4.49 15.58
C GLY A 62 7.19 3.43 15.01
N ARG A 63 7.02 2.13 15.32
CA ARG A 63 7.97 1.11 14.84
C ARG A 63 7.71 0.76 13.39
N GLU A 64 8.77 0.77 12.60
CA GLU A 64 8.72 0.41 11.19
C GLU A 64 9.47 -0.89 10.91
N SER A 65 9.22 -1.45 9.73
CA SER A 65 9.90 -2.62 9.21
C SER A 65 10.26 -2.38 7.75
N GLU A 66 11.51 -2.69 7.40
CA GLU A 66 11.99 -2.65 6.02
C GLU A 66 11.72 -3.98 5.32
N ARG A 67 11.26 -3.90 4.07
CA ARG A 67 11.18 -5.04 3.15
C ARG A 67 12.07 -4.75 1.95
N SER A 68 13.19 -5.47 1.83
CA SER A 68 14.15 -5.28 0.75
C SER A 68 14.24 -6.49 -0.19
N SER A 69 14.67 -6.27 -1.42
CA SER A 69 14.92 -7.32 -2.43
C SER A 69 16.30 -7.97 -2.31
N LYS A 70 17.01 -7.77 -1.20
CA LYS A 70 18.36 -8.32 -0.98
C LYS A 70 18.40 -9.85 -0.97
N THR A 71 17.27 -10.49 -0.64
CA THR A 71 17.12 -11.94 -0.66
C THR A 71 16.10 -12.36 -1.70
N VAL A 72 16.18 -13.60 -2.20
CA VAL A 72 15.20 -14.16 -3.15
C VAL A 72 13.77 -14.03 -2.61
N LYS A 73 13.56 -14.39 -1.34
CA LYS A 73 12.25 -14.25 -0.68
C LYS A 73 11.76 -12.80 -0.63
N GLY A 74 12.65 -11.87 -0.29
CA GLY A 74 12.34 -10.44 -0.25
C GLY A 74 12.00 -9.87 -1.63
N ALA A 75 12.76 -10.28 -2.66
CA ALA A 75 12.53 -9.90 -4.05
C ALA A 75 11.17 -10.40 -4.56
N PHE A 76 10.82 -11.67 -4.31
CA PHE A 76 9.49 -12.20 -4.63
C PHE A 76 8.37 -11.46 -3.87
N GLN A 77 8.62 -11.05 -2.63
CA GLN A 77 7.62 -10.31 -1.86
C GLN A 77 7.38 -8.92 -2.45
N LEU A 78 8.43 -8.20 -2.83
CA LEU A 78 8.30 -6.89 -3.48
C LEU A 78 7.67 -7.01 -4.87
N LEU A 79 8.03 -8.03 -5.66
CA LEU A 79 7.41 -8.30 -6.95
C LEU A 79 5.88 -8.47 -6.82
N LYS A 80 5.43 -9.32 -5.88
CA LYS A 80 3.99 -9.49 -5.61
C LYS A 80 3.34 -8.16 -5.23
N THR A 81 3.99 -7.36 -4.39
CA THR A 81 3.47 -6.05 -4.00
C THR A 81 3.30 -5.11 -5.19
N THR A 82 4.32 -4.97 -6.04
CA THR A 82 4.24 -4.13 -7.25
C THR A 82 3.17 -4.64 -8.22
N HIS A 83 3.06 -5.96 -8.41
CA HIS A 83 2.03 -6.56 -9.25
C HIS A 83 0.62 -6.28 -8.70
N THR A 84 0.41 -6.42 -7.38
CA THR A 84 -0.88 -6.08 -6.76
C THR A 84 -1.21 -4.60 -6.92
N ILE A 85 -0.22 -3.71 -6.81
CA ILE A 85 -0.42 -2.28 -7.05
C ILE A 85 -0.90 -2.02 -8.48
N ASP A 86 -0.19 -2.58 -9.48
CA ASP A 86 -0.60 -2.45 -10.89
C ASP A 86 -2.02 -2.99 -11.11
N PHE A 87 -2.32 -4.17 -10.58
CA PHE A 87 -3.65 -4.77 -10.68
C PHE A 87 -4.74 -3.83 -10.12
N LEU A 88 -4.53 -3.22 -8.96
CA LEU A 88 -5.48 -2.29 -8.35
C LEU A 88 -5.62 -1.00 -9.17
N LEU A 89 -4.53 -0.45 -9.70
CA LEU A 89 -4.56 0.75 -10.55
C LEU A 89 -5.31 0.48 -11.86
N SER A 90 -4.96 -0.62 -12.54
CA SER A 90 -5.39 -0.95 -13.90
C SER A 90 -6.76 -1.61 -13.98
N ASN A 91 -7.21 -2.30 -12.93
CA ASN A 91 -8.51 -3.00 -12.94
C ASN A 91 -9.54 -2.44 -11.96
N HIS A 92 -9.12 -1.87 -10.82
CA HIS A 92 -10.08 -1.39 -9.81
C HIS A 92 -10.35 0.10 -9.97
N LEU A 93 -9.30 0.92 -9.86
CA LEU A 93 -9.45 2.39 -9.87
C LEU A 93 -9.83 2.93 -11.26
N SER A 94 -9.30 2.35 -12.34
CA SER A 94 -9.62 2.78 -13.72
C SER A 94 -11.02 2.34 -14.18
N GLN A 95 -11.48 1.14 -13.76
CA GLN A 95 -12.75 0.56 -14.21
C GLN A 95 -13.88 0.69 -13.18
N ASN A 96 -13.64 1.38 -12.08
CA ASN A 96 -14.58 1.53 -10.96
C ASN A 96 -15.08 0.16 -10.43
N ARG A 97 -14.16 -0.78 -10.22
CA ARG A 97 -14.43 -2.13 -9.70
C ARG A 97 -13.85 -2.31 -8.30
N GLY A 98 -14.44 -3.23 -7.55
CA GLY A 98 -13.92 -3.68 -6.27
C GLY A 98 -13.85 -5.20 -6.23
N SER A 99 -12.89 -5.72 -5.48
CA SER A 99 -12.75 -7.14 -5.19
C SER A 99 -12.52 -7.36 -3.69
N THR A 100 -12.92 -8.53 -3.22
CA THR A 100 -12.62 -9.05 -1.89
C THR A 100 -11.19 -9.60 -1.85
N LEU A 101 -10.65 -9.77 -0.64
CA LEU A 101 -9.33 -10.39 -0.45
C LEU A 101 -9.27 -11.83 -0.99
N ARG A 102 -10.39 -12.56 -0.98
CA ARG A 102 -10.46 -13.92 -1.51
C ARG A 102 -10.38 -13.92 -3.03
N GLU A 103 -11.02 -12.96 -3.70
CA GLU A 103 -10.93 -12.83 -5.16
C GLU A 103 -9.50 -12.47 -5.57
N LEU A 104 -8.83 -11.57 -4.84
CA LEU A 104 -7.42 -11.23 -5.09
C LEU A 104 -6.48 -12.44 -4.98
N TYR A 105 -6.82 -13.47 -4.21
CA TYR A 105 -6.02 -14.70 -4.10
C TYR A 105 -6.10 -15.59 -5.36
N TYR A 106 -7.19 -15.50 -6.12
CA TYR A 106 -7.44 -16.35 -7.31
C TYR A 106 -7.03 -15.70 -8.63
N ILE A 107 -6.59 -14.44 -8.57
CA ILE A 107 -6.11 -13.66 -9.72
C ILE A 107 -4.59 -13.79 -9.78
#